data_AF-A0A520HK20-F1
#
_entry.id   AF-A0A520HK20-F1
#
_cell.length_a   1.000
_cell.length_b   1.000
_cell.length_c   1.000
_cell.angle_alpha   90.00
_cell.angle_beta   90.00
_cell.angle_gamma   90.00
#
_symmetry.space_group_name_H-M   'P 1'
#
loop_
_entity.id
_entity.type
_entity.pdbx_description
1 polymer ?
#
loop_
_entity_poly.entity_id
_entity_poly.type
_entity_poly.pdbx_seq_one_letter_code
_entity_poly.pdbx_strand_id
1 'polypeptide(L)'
;PGGIAAAPVYKQISYTNGVIGYGSAVNDASYTANFTQEYNTYSSSAGVLSNDTKAERNRKITKFSVESPFTFLYHNRSNAEIAFLNAGTVQAKSLQIKDWISPAGDVGNASDRWGHATDKSPYDPCPDGWRVPDTFGTNLLSGKDKGSSPWFFNNYKKSGSYADYGFSQAFPFSLKGAKANNNSQTEKLYPGKFVKKYAAPAATVGWEFNFDGSLFNIGNFGNTGVRGRLGGNDWFDRYDLSNPNYRFVNGLWTASMGDLQSGYAIALEMSSYNTTNGAVSTAIGYYPQAAMGVRCAKDLPRYIISSNAMPENGDVTLGINVSQVKSDILLFPNPTSGEVFVNKKVKSFKLFDLSGKMLQNQERKQAINMAPLPAGEYIIILTTDEGETVSKKIIKK
;
A
#
# COMPACT_ATOMS: atom_id res chain seq x y z
N PRO A 1 27.88 -10.69 -27.32
CA PRO A 1 26.74 -11.44 -27.87
C PRO A 1 25.41 -10.96 -27.27
N GLY A 2 24.47 -10.53 -28.12
CA GLY A 2 23.08 -10.23 -27.74
C GLY A 2 22.86 -8.85 -27.13
N GLY A 3 23.02 -7.79 -27.92
CA GLY A 3 22.42 -6.51 -27.56
C GLY A 3 20.90 -6.70 -27.50
N ILE A 4 20.32 -6.68 -26.30
CA ILE A 4 18.88 -6.56 -26.15
C ILE A 4 18.52 -5.17 -26.71
N ALA A 5 18.10 -5.14 -27.96
CA ALA A 5 17.37 -4.02 -28.53
C ALA A 5 16.19 -3.74 -27.59
N ALA A 6 15.88 -2.48 -27.32
CA ALA A 6 14.69 -2.13 -26.55
C ALA A 6 13.51 -2.91 -27.14
N ALA A 7 12.93 -3.85 -26.38
CA ALA A 7 11.85 -4.66 -26.87
C ALA A 7 10.67 -3.71 -27.13
N PRO A 8 10.22 -3.55 -28.38
CA PRO A 8 9.10 -2.68 -28.67
C PRO A 8 7.86 -3.23 -27.94
N VAL A 9 7.15 -2.34 -27.24
CA VAL A 9 5.88 -2.68 -26.59
C VAL A 9 4.79 -2.57 -27.63
N TYR A 10 3.92 -3.56 -27.75
CA TYR A 10 2.81 -3.54 -28.70
C TYR A 10 1.48 -3.65 -27.96
N LYS A 11 0.48 -2.89 -28.42
CA LYS A 11 -0.90 -3.07 -27.98
C LYS A 11 -1.55 -4.18 -28.81
N GLN A 12 -2.17 -5.14 -28.15
CA GLN A 12 -3.04 -6.09 -28.83
C GLN A 12 -4.29 -5.36 -29.36
N ILE A 13 -4.58 -5.53 -30.66
CA ILE A 13 -5.72 -4.88 -31.33
C ILE A 13 -6.77 -5.89 -31.82
N SER A 14 -6.43 -7.17 -31.90
CA SER A 14 -7.38 -8.24 -32.25
C SER A 14 -7.00 -9.59 -31.68
N TYR A 15 -7.98 -10.47 -31.57
CA TYR A 15 -7.79 -11.91 -31.36
C TYR A 15 -8.82 -12.65 -32.21
N THR A 16 -8.37 -13.35 -33.25
CA THR A 16 -9.25 -14.04 -34.18
C THR A 16 -8.63 -15.37 -34.57
N ASN A 17 -9.37 -16.47 -34.42
CA ASN A 17 -8.92 -17.83 -34.74
C ASN A 17 -7.57 -18.21 -34.11
N GLY A 18 -7.34 -17.82 -32.85
CA GLY A 18 -6.08 -18.12 -32.14
C GLY A 18 -4.91 -17.21 -32.51
N VAL A 19 -5.09 -16.27 -33.45
CA VAL A 19 -4.07 -15.31 -33.85
C VAL A 19 -4.26 -14.00 -33.09
N ILE A 20 -3.21 -13.56 -32.41
CA ILE A 20 -3.15 -12.25 -31.74
C ILE A 20 -2.65 -11.22 -32.74
N GLY A 21 -3.47 -10.21 -33.04
CA GLY A 21 -3.06 -9.05 -33.83
C GLY A 21 -2.48 -7.95 -32.95
N TYR A 22 -1.35 -7.39 -33.36
CA TYR A 22 -0.67 -6.30 -32.66
C TYR A 22 -0.74 -5.01 -33.49
N GLY A 23 -0.94 -3.88 -32.81
CA GLY A 23 -0.83 -2.56 -33.40
C GLY A 23 0.63 -2.16 -33.65
N SER A 24 0.85 -0.88 -33.96
CA SER A 24 2.19 -0.31 -34.04
C SER A 24 2.92 -0.35 -32.69
N ALA A 25 4.26 -0.38 -32.74
CA ALA A 25 5.08 -0.28 -31.54
C ALA A 25 4.78 1.03 -30.78
N VAL A 26 4.54 0.92 -29.49
CA VAL A 26 4.35 2.03 -28.56
C VAL A 26 5.74 2.50 -28.13
N ASN A 27 6.18 3.60 -28.74
CA ASN A 27 7.35 4.35 -28.30
C ASN A 27 6.94 5.49 -27.35
N ASP A 28 7.92 6.16 -26.74
CA ASP A 28 7.65 7.22 -25.76
C ASP A 28 6.80 8.38 -26.29
N ALA A 29 7.05 8.82 -27.53
CA ALA A 29 6.27 9.90 -28.15
C ALA A 29 4.80 9.48 -28.37
N SER A 30 4.59 8.26 -28.89
CA SER A 30 3.24 7.71 -29.09
C SER A 30 2.52 7.42 -27.78
N TYR A 31 3.25 7.02 -26.73
CA TYR A 31 2.70 6.83 -25.39
C TYR A 31 2.18 8.15 -24.84
N THR A 32 3.04 9.18 -24.88
CA THR A 32 2.74 10.53 -24.38
C THR A 32 1.53 11.12 -25.10
N ALA A 33 1.46 10.96 -26.42
CA ALA A 33 0.37 11.50 -27.23
C ALA A 33 -0.98 10.78 -27.05
N ASN A 34 -0.98 9.45 -26.86
CA ASN A 34 -2.22 8.65 -26.97
C ASN A 34 -2.64 7.95 -25.68
N PHE A 35 -1.76 7.85 -24.68
CA PHE A 35 -1.96 7.06 -23.46
C PHE A 35 -1.73 7.89 -22.20
N THR A 36 -1.83 9.22 -22.30
CA THR A 36 -1.76 10.12 -21.14
C THR A 36 -2.88 11.14 -21.22
N GLN A 37 -3.39 11.57 -20.06
CA GLN A 37 -4.45 12.58 -20.00
C GLN A 37 -4.27 13.49 -18.80
N GLU A 38 -4.37 14.80 -19.04
CA GLU A 38 -4.18 15.84 -18.02
C GLU A 38 -5.44 16.03 -17.18
N TYR A 39 -5.27 16.36 -15.89
CA TYR A 39 -6.32 16.50 -14.88
C TYR A 39 -7.54 17.28 -15.34
N ASN A 40 -7.38 18.49 -15.86
CA ASN A 40 -8.53 19.29 -16.24
C ASN A 40 -9.31 18.63 -17.38
N THR A 41 -8.60 17.94 -18.29
CA THR A 41 -9.23 17.24 -19.42
C THR A 41 -10.03 16.03 -18.95
N TYR A 42 -9.45 15.14 -18.12
CA TYR A 42 -10.18 13.97 -17.65
C TYR A 42 -11.20 14.32 -16.57
N SER A 43 -10.99 15.37 -15.79
CA SER A 43 -11.96 15.85 -14.80
C SER A 43 -13.24 16.34 -15.46
N SER A 44 -13.12 17.13 -16.53
CA SER A 44 -14.26 17.50 -17.37
C SER A 44 -14.90 16.27 -18.02
N SER A 45 -14.10 15.33 -18.54
CA SER A 45 -14.61 14.09 -19.16
C SER A 45 -15.34 13.18 -18.16
N ALA A 46 -14.92 13.20 -16.89
CA ALA A 46 -15.57 12.48 -15.79
C ALA A 46 -16.87 13.16 -15.32
N GLY A 47 -17.24 14.32 -15.88
CA GLY A 47 -18.44 15.06 -15.53
C GLY A 47 -18.35 15.75 -14.17
N VAL A 48 -17.14 16.14 -13.73
CA VAL A 48 -16.96 16.95 -12.51
C VAL A 48 -17.54 18.34 -12.74
N LEU A 49 -18.39 18.78 -11.81
CA LEU A 49 -19.05 20.08 -11.81
C LEU A 49 -18.43 20.99 -10.76
N SER A 50 -18.54 22.31 -10.95
CA SER A 50 -17.98 23.31 -10.02
C SER A 50 -18.62 23.28 -8.62
N ASN A 51 -19.85 22.78 -8.51
CA ASN A 51 -20.58 22.63 -7.25
C ASN A 51 -20.47 21.22 -6.64
N ASP A 52 -19.73 20.30 -7.27
CA ASP A 52 -19.51 18.98 -6.67
C ASP A 52 -18.75 19.11 -5.35
N THR A 53 -19.21 18.37 -4.34
CA THR A 53 -18.42 18.18 -3.12
C THR A 53 -17.10 17.47 -3.44
N LYS A 54 -16.13 17.55 -2.52
CA LYS A 54 -14.85 16.84 -2.67
C LYS A 54 -15.05 15.33 -2.88
N ALA A 55 -15.98 14.73 -2.13
CA ALA A 55 -16.27 13.30 -2.22
C ALA A 55 -16.89 12.92 -3.58
N GLU A 56 -17.85 13.71 -4.09
CA GLU A 56 -18.47 13.47 -5.39
C GLU A 56 -17.45 13.58 -6.52
N ARG A 57 -16.61 14.64 -6.50
CA ARG A 57 -15.51 14.81 -7.45
C ARG A 57 -14.57 13.61 -7.43
N ASN A 58 -14.04 13.24 -6.25
CA ASN A 58 -13.08 12.14 -6.15
C ASN A 58 -13.68 10.80 -6.62
N ARG A 59 -14.98 10.58 -6.38
CA ARG A 59 -15.71 9.40 -6.87
C ARG A 59 -15.84 9.40 -8.40
N LYS A 60 -16.17 10.55 -9.02
CA LYS A 60 -16.25 10.69 -10.48
C LYS A 60 -14.90 10.43 -11.14
N ILE A 61 -13.82 11.02 -10.61
CA ILE A 61 -12.45 10.80 -11.10
C ILE A 61 -12.01 9.35 -10.93
N THR A 62 -12.28 8.77 -9.76
CA THR A 62 -12.03 7.33 -9.48
C THR A 62 -12.72 6.45 -10.52
N LYS A 63 -14.01 6.68 -10.78
CA LYS A 63 -14.77 5.95 -11.79
C LYS A 63 -14.11 6.07 -13.17
N PHE A 64 -13.78 7.29 -13.58
CA PHE A 64 -13.10 7.53 -14.86
C PHE A 64 -11.77 6.77 -14.98
N SER A 65 -10.97 6.76 -13.90
CA SER A 65 -9.70 6.04 -13.86
C SER A 65 -9.87 4.52 -14.02
N VAL A 66 -10.89 3.92 -13.41
CA VAL A 66 -11.19 2.49 -13.55
C VAL A 66 -11.70 2.17 -14.96
N GLU A 67 -12.48 3.07 -15.56
CA GLU A 67 -12.97 2.93 -16.94
C GLU A 67 -11.88 3.20 -18.00
N SER A 68 -10.73 3.75 -17.60
CA SER A 68 -9.60 4.11 -18.47
C SER A 68 -8.27 3.45 -18.04
N PRO A 69 -8.19 2.11 -17.92
CA PRO A 69 -7.06 1.42 -17.27
C PRO A 69 -5.72 1.53 -17.99
N PHE A 70 -5.72 1.95 -19.26
CA PHE A 70 -4.51 2.11 -20.08
C PHE A 70 -4.06 3.56 -20.24
N THR A 71 -4.71 4.51 -19.56
CA THR A 71 -4.39 5.93 -19.64
C THR A 71 -3.67 6.38 -18.39
N PHE A 72 -2.50 7.00 -18.56
CA PHE A 72 -1.79 7.64 -17.47
C PHE A 72 -2.42 9.00 -17.15
N LEU A 73 -3.08 9.09 -16.00
CA LEU A 73 -3.71 10.31 -15.51
C LEU A 73 -2.69 11.14 -14.72
N TYR A 74 -2.54 12.41 -15.09
CA TYR A 74 -1.50 13.26 -14.52
C TYR A 74 -1.90 14.73 -14.43
N HIS A 75 -1.18 15.49 -13.60
CA HIS A 75 -1.16 16.94 -13.61
C HIS A 75 0.08 17.46 -14.32
N ASN A 76 -0.09 18.55 -15.08
CA ASN A 76 1.06 19.30 -15.62
C ASN A 76 1.96 19.84 -14.50
N ARG A 77 3.24 20.02 -14.84
CA ARG A 77 4.21 20.69 -13.96
C ARG A 77 3.81 22.16 -13.77
N SER A 78 3.92 22.63 -12.53
CA SER A 78 3.82 24.04 -12.15
C SER A 78 5.17 24.68 -11.83
N ASN A 79 6.28 23.94 -11.99
CA ASN A 79 7.65 24.35 -11.64
C ASN A 79 7.85 24.69 -10.15
N ALA A 80 6.86 24.37 -9.31
CA ALA A 80 6.85 24.60 -7.87
C ALA A 80 6.93 23.30 -7.05
N GLU A 81 6.91 22.14 -7.70
CA GLU A 81 7.04 20.82 -7.08
C GLU A 81 8.28 20.66 -6.20
N ILE A 82 8.07 20.23 -4.96
CA ILE A 82 9.15 19.97 -4.01
C ILE A 82 9.21 18.45 -3.82
N ALA A 83 10.35 17.86 -4.16
CA ALA A 83 10.60 16.44 -3.89
C ALA A 83 10.63 16.18 -2.38
N PHE A 84 10.32 14.96 -1.98
CA PHE A 84 10.20 14.57 -0.57
C PHE A 84 11.43 14.94 0.27
N LEU A 85 12.64 14.67 -0.25
CA LEU A 85 13.91 14.91 0.44
C LEU A 85 14.41 16.36 0.35
N ASN A 86 13.80 17.20 -0.49
CA ASN A 86 14.23 18.59 -0.63
C ASN A 86 13.85 19.41 0.61
N ALA A 87 14.55 20.52 0.84
CA ALA A 87 14.24 21.41 1.94
C ALA A 87 12.81 22.00 1.81
N GLY A 88 12.13 22.19 2.94
CA GLY A 88 10.78 22.77 3.00
C GLY A 88 9.94 22.17 4.12
N THR A 89 8.94 22.93 4.59
CA THR A 89 7.98 22.44 5.59
C THR A 89 7.07 21.38 4.98
N VAL A 90 6.50 20.50 5.82
CA VAL A 90 5.52 19.50 5.37
C VAL A 90 4.36 20.18 4.62
N GLN A 91 3.82 21.26 5.17
CA GLN A 91 2.73 22.01 4.54
C GLN A 91 3.11 22.55 3.15
N ALA A 92 4.29 23.17 3.00
CA ALA A 92 4.74 23.71 1.72
C ALA A 92 4.90 22.60 0.68
N LYS A 93 5.45 21.44 1.08
CA LYS A 93 5.57 20.25 0.24
C LYS A 93 4.21 19.68 -0.16
N SER A 94 3.31 19.52 0.81
CA SER A 94 1.96 18.98 0.60
C SER A 94 1.17 19.78 -0.42
N LEU A 95 1.27 21.11 -0.41
CA LEU A 95 0.57 21.96 -1.39
C LEU A 95 0.99 21.72 -2.85
N GLN A 96 2.16 21.12 -3.07
CA GLN A 96 2.69 20.87 -4.40
C GLN A 96 2.41 19.46 -4.93
N ILE A 97 1.89 18.58 -4.07
CA ILE A 97 1.63 17.19 -4.44
C ILE A 97 0.59 17.13 -5.55
N LYS A 98 0.88 16.30 -6.53
CA LYS A 98 -0.01 15.96 -7.63
C LYS A 98 -0.58 14.57 -7.37
N ASP A 99 -1.88 14.49 -7.20
CA ASP A 99 -2.62 13.25 -7.00
C ASP A 99 -3.56 13.07 -8.19
N TRP A 100 -3.64 11.87 -8.77
CA TRP A 100 -4.48 11.68 -9.95
C TRP A 100 -5.98 11.77 -9.62
N ILE A 101 -6.37 11.65 -8.35
CA ILE A 101 -7.79 11.65 -7.92
C ILE A 101 -8.31 13.04 -7.60
N SER A 102 -7.47 13.94 -7.09
CA SER A 102 -7.89 15.22 -6.52
C SER A 102 -7.16 16.39 -7.17
N PRO A 103 -7.77 17.59 -7.21
CA PRO A 103 -7.13 18.74 -7.83
C PRO A 103 -5.89 19.16 -7.04
N ALA A 104 -5.00 19.90 -7.70
CA ALA A 104 -3.79 20.40 -7.06
C ALA A 104 -4.12 21.21 -5.78
N GLY A 105 -3.40 20.92 -4.69
CA GLY A 105 -3.62 21.52 -3.37
C GLY A 105 -4.67 20.83 -2.50
N ASP A 106 -5.49 19.92 -3.06
CA ASP A 106 -6.43 19.10 -2.30
C ASP A 106 -5.86 17.70 -2.08
N VAL A 107 -5.15 17.51 -0.97
CA VAL A 107 -4.27 16.34 -0.79
C VAL A 107 -4.72 15.41 0.33
N GLY A 108 -4.22 14.16 0.29
CA GLY A 108 -4.49 13.16 1.31
C GLY A 108 -5.94 12.68 1.32
N ASN A 109 -6.63 12.79 0.19
CA ASN A 109 -8.01 12.34 0.04
C ASN A 109 -8.09 10.86 -0.36
N ALA A 110 -9.31 10.30 -0.24
CA ALA A 110 -9.65 8.93 -0.65
C ALA A 110 -8.71 7.88 -0.03
N SER A 111 -8.56 7.89 1.30
CA SER A 111 -7.67 6.95 2.00
C SER A 111 -8.05 5.48 1.79
N ASP A 112 -9.33 5.22 1.53
CA ASP A 112 -9.93 3.93 1.20
C ASP A 112 -9.42 3.32 -0.11
N ARG A 113 -8.74 4.10 -0.96
CA ARG A 113 -8.05 3.57 -2.15
C ARG A 113 -6.80 2.78 -1.83
N TRP A 114 -6.23 2.98 -0.65
CA TRP A 114 -5.01 2.32 -0.21
C TRP A 114 -5.35 1.00 0.47
N GLY A 115 -4.43 0.04 0.42
CA GLY A 115 -4.58 -1.22 1.13
C GLY A 115 -4.12 -1.04 2.57
N HIS A 116 -4.84 -1.64 3.52
CA HIS A 116 -4.47 -1.59 4.93
C HIS A 116 -4.78 -2.89 5.64
N ALA A 117 -3.79 -3.44 6.34
CA ALA A 117 -3.93 -4.58 7.24
C ALA A 117 -4.65 -5.78 6.59
N THR A 118 -5.92 -6.02 6.90
CA THR A 118 -6.69 -7.15 6.35
C THR A 118 -7.24 -6.90 4.97
N ASP A 119 -7.29 -5.65 4.52
CA ASP A 119 -8.03 -5.25 3.33
C ASP A 119 -7.06 -4.88 2.20
N LYS A 120 -7.31 -5.43 1.01
CA LYS A 120 -6.56 -5.07 -0.21
C LYS A 120 -7.04 -3.71 -0.70
N SER A 121 -6.14 -2.99 -1.38
CA SER A 121 -6.55 -1.82 -2.14
C SER A 121 -7.58 -2.23 -3.20
N PRO A 122 -8.64 -1.45 -3.46
CA PRO A 122 -9.53 -1.66 -4.59
C PRO A 122 -8.82 -1.64 -5.96
N TYR A 123 -7.61 -1.06 -6.00
CA TYR A 123 -6.76 -0.94 -7.18
C TYR A 123 -5.58 -1.92 -7.16
N ASP A 124 -5.60 -2.89 -6.26
CA ASP A 124 -4.57 -3.93 -6.17
C ASP A 124 -4.69 -4.89 -7.38
N PRO A 125 -3.73 -4.90 -8.32
CA PRO A 125 -3.80 -5.75 -9.50
C PRO A 125 -3.37 -7.20 -9.21
N CYS A 126 -2.98 -7.52 -7.98
CA CYS A 126 -2.51 -8.85 -7.63
C CYS A 126 -3.66 -9.86 -7.57
N PRO A 127 -3.42 -11.10 -8.04
CA PRO A 127 -4.43 -12.16 -8.03
C PRO A 127 -4.85 -12.53 -6.61
N ASP A 128 -5.88 -13.36 -6.50
CA ASP A 128 -6.36 -13.84 -5.20
C ASP A 128 -5.26 -14.59 -4.43
N GLY A 129 -5.22 -14.38 -3.10
CA GLY A 129 -4.14 -14.84 -2.23
C GLY A 129 -2.80 -14.08 -2.36
N TRP A 130 -2.76 -13.03 -3.17
CA TRP A 130 -1.63 -12.11 -3.30
C TRP A 130 -2.11 -10.67 -3.15
N ARG A 131 -1.21 -9.78 -2.72
CA ARG A 131 -1.49 -8.35 -2.61
C ARG A 131 -0.27 -7.51 -2.89
N VAL A 132 -0.48 -6.25 -3.21
CA VAL A 132 0.57 -5.24 -3.15
C VAL A 132 0.94 -5.04 -1.67
N PRO A 133 2.22 -5.16 -1.30
CA PRO A 133 2.68 -4.89 0.06
C PRO A 133 2.34 -3.47 0.49
N ASP A 134 1.79 -3.31 1.67
CA ASP A 134 1.58 -2.07 2.40
C ASP A 134 2.55 -1.98 3.59
N THR A 135 2.74 -0.77 4.10
CA THR A 135 3.47 -0.53 5.34
C THR A 135 2.61 -0.88 6.54
N PHE A 136 3.21 -1.45 7.59
CA PHE A 136 2.51 -1.78 8.84
C PHE A 136 1.98 -0.53 9.56
N GLY A 137 2.68 0.60 9.40
CA GLY A 137 2.22 1.91 9.85
C GLY A 137 2.68 2.99 8.88
N THR A 138 1.88 4.03 8.69
CA THR A 138 2.23 5.20 7.89
C THR A 138 2.95 6.19 8.81
N ASN A 139 4.29 6.14 8.81
CA ASN A 139 5.12 6.98 9.69
C ASN A 139 6.21 7.67 8.86
N LEU A 140 5.83 8.23 7.71
CA LEU A 140 6.76 8.83 6.76
C LEU A 140 7.36 10.14 7.30
N LEU A 141 6.57 10.92 8.05
CA LEU A 141 6.92 12.26 8.53
C LEU A 141 6.92 12.37 10.07
N SER A 142 6.36 11.39 10.79
CA SER A 142 6.27 11.37 12.25
C SER A 142 7.60 11.13 12.99
N GLY A 143 8.70 10.94 12.27
CA GLY A 143 10.01 10.59 12.84
C GLY A 143 10.10 9.13 13.33
N LYS A 144 9.05 8.33 13.10
CA LYS A 144 8.98 6.89 13.39
C LYS A 144 9.07 6.03 12.12
N ASP A 145 9.95 6.42 11.22
CA ASP A 145 10.09 5.91 9.85
C ASP A 145 10.97 4.64 9.70
N LYS A 146 11.05 3.81 10.75
CA LYS A 146 11.83 2.57 10.76
C LYS A 146 10.95 1.37 11.12
N GLY A 147 11.14 0.25 10.42
CA GLY A 147 10.42 -1.00 10.68
C GLY A 147 8.99 -1.07 10.15
N SER A 148 8.51 -0.04 9.44
CA SER A 148 7.14 -0.02 8.93
C SER A 148 7.02 -0.59 7.52
N SER A 149 8.04 -0.45 6.67
CA SER A 149 7.93 -0.98 5.30
C SER A 149 8.23 -2.48 5.20
N PRO A 150 7.57 -3.18 4.24
CA PRO A 150 7.75 -4.61 4.02
C PRO A 150 9.18 -4.97 3.57
N TRP A 151 9.99 -3.99 3.17
CA TRP A 151 11.37 -4.16 2.77
C TRP A 151 12.35 -3.57 3.80
N PHE A 152 11.96 -3.44 5.07
CA PHE A 152 12.87 -2.96 6.10
C PHE A 152 14.06 -3.91 6.31
N PHE A 153 15.27 -3.34 6.37
CA PHE A 153 16.48 -4.09 6.68
C PHE A 153 17.00 -3.68 8.06
N ASN A 154 16.86 -4.57 9.04
CA ASN A 154 17.19 -4.29 10.43
C ASN A 154 18.62 -4.69 10.84
N ASN A 155 19.50 -5.05 9.89
CA ASN A 155 20.82 -5.57 10.24
C ASN A 155 21.82 -4.50 10.70
N TYR A 156 21.47 -3.22 10.66
CA TYR A 156 22.27 -2.13 11.22
C TYR A 156 21.80 -1.84 12.65
N LYS A 157 22.72 -1.94 13.63
CA LYS A 157 22.46 -1.72 15.06
C LYS A 157 21.15 -2.40 15.55
N LYS A 158 21.19 -3.72 15.73
CA LYS A 158 20.02 -4.52 16.16
C LYS A 158 19.59 -4.30 17.61
N SER A 159 20.43 -3.68 18.42
CA SER A 159 20.23 -3.46 19.85
C SER A 159 20.35 -1.98 20.19
N GLY A 160 19.48 -1.50 21.07
CA GLY A 160 19.50 -0.13 21.56
C GLY A 160 18.12 0.50 21.55
N SER A 161 18.07 1.80 21.83
CA SER A 161 16.84 2.59 21.71
C SER A 161 16.39 2.66 20.23
N TYR A 162 15.12 3.01 19.99
CA TYR A 162 14.61 3.23 18.63
C TYR A 162 15.46 4.21 17.80
N ALA A 163 16.11 5.18 18.45
CA ALA A 163 17.02 6.12 17.80
C ALA A 163 18.21 5.42 17.11
N ASP A 164 18.73 4.37 17.73
CA ASP A 164 19.86 3.57 17.25
C ASP A 164 19.45 2.36 16.40
N TYR A 165 18.25 1.82 16.60
CA TYR A 165 17.76 0.65 15.87
C TYR A 165 17.59 0.94 14.39
N GLY A 166 18.27 0.18 13.52
CA GLY A 166 18.16 0.34 12.07
C GLY A 166 18.46 1.75 11.57
N PHE A 167 18.09 2.03 10.33
CA PHE A 167 18.17 3.36 9.74
C PHE A 167 16.86 3.70 9.04
N SER A 168 16.63 5.00 8.83
CA SER A 168 15.38 5.51 8.26
C SER A 168 15.07 4.86 6.91
N GLN A 169 13.79 4.51 6.71
CA GLN A 169 13.33 3.96 5.44
C GLN A 169 13.02 5.02 4.40
N ALA A 170 12.80 6.27 4.83
CA ALA A 170 12.43 7.39 3.97
C ALA A 170 13.62 8.07 3.28
N PHE A 171 14.85 7.75 3.72
CA PHE A 171 16.08 8.22 3.08
C PHE A 171 16.75 7.11 2.25
N PRO A 172 17.43 7.47 1.15
CA PRO A 172 18.19 6.53 0.35
C PRO A 172 19.53 6.20 1.02
N PHE A 173 19.82 4.92 1.19
CA PHE A 173 21.10 4.42 1.68
C PHE A 173 21.81 3.59 0.61
N SER A 174 23.14 3.65 0.59
CA SER A 174 23.94 2.99 -0.44
C SER A 174 23.82 1.47 -0.38
N LEU A 175 23.88 0.85 -1.56
CA LEU A 175 24.05 -0.58 -1.69
C LEU A 175 25.49 -0.99 -1.39
N LYS A 176 25.67 -2.23 -0.94
CA LYS A 176 26.99 -2.83 -0.67
C LYS A 176 27.82 -3.04 -1.95
N GLY A 177 27.16 -3.33 -3.07
CA GLY A 177 27.80 -3.67 -4.34
C GLY A 177 28.17 -5.16 -4.45
N ALA A 178 29.02 -5.50 -5.43
CA ALA A 178 29.35 -6.89 -5.81
C ALA A 178 30.20 -7.70 -4.79
N LYS A 179 30.31 -7.26 -3.53
CA LYS A 179 31.08 -7.98 -2.50
C LYS A 179 30.14 -8.91 -1.72
N ALA A 180 30.47 -10.20 -1.70
CA ALA A 180 29.66 -11.32 -1.21
C ALA A 180 29.30 -11.34 0.29
N ASN A 181 29.59 -10.26 1.03
CA ASN A 181 29.45 -10.27 2.47
C ASN A 181 28.34 -9.32 2.86
N ASN A 182 27.35 -9.86 3.58
CA ASN A 182 26.39 -9.04 4.31
C ASN A 182 27.07 -7.90 5.05
N ASN A 183 26.33 -6.82 5.21
CA ASN A 183 26.82 -5.66 5.94
C ASN A 183 27.14 -6.04 7.38
N SER A 184 28.28 -5.59 7.89
CA SER A 184 28.52 -5.58 9.34
C SER A 184 27.38 -4.83 10.02
N GLN A 185 27.09 -5.15 11.29
CA GLN A 185 26.06 -4.46 12.06
C GLN A 185 26.35 -2.97 12.31
N THR A 186 27.54 -2.50 11.92
CA THR A 186 27.97 -1.10 11.98
C THR A 186 27.87 -0.37 10.63
N GLU A 187 27.53 -1.05 9.54
CA GLU A 187 27.46 -0.46 8.20
C GLU A 187 26.03 -0.08 7.83
N LYS A 188 25.79 1.22 7.56
CA LYS A 188 24.52 1.75 7.06
C LYS A 188 24.35 1.52 5.56
N LEU A 189 24.31 0.25 5.16
CA LEU A 189 24.19 -0.17 3.77
C LEU A 189 23.06 -1.18 3.62
N TYR A 190 22.54 -1.30 2.41
CA TYR A 190 21.68 -2.43 2.00
C TYR A 190 22.52 -3.49 1.27
N PRO A 191 22.35 -4.80 1.56
CA PRO A 191 22.88 -5.84 0.70
C PRO A 191 22.24 -5.74 -0.67
N GLY A 192 23.02 -5.78 -1.74
CA GLY A 192 22.53 -5.62 -3.10
C GLY A 192 23.52 -4.91 -4.00
N LYS A 193 23.25 -4.95 -5.30
CA LYS A 193 24.00 -4.23 -6.33
C LYS A 193 23.06 -3.86 -7.48
N PHE A 194 23.41 -2.81 -8.21
CA PHE A 194 22.75 -2.52 -9.48
C PHE A 194 23.58 -3.05 -10.65
N VAL A 195 22.90 -3.43 -11.72
CA VAL A 195 23.51 -4.00 -12.93
C VAL A 195 23.51 -2.93 -14.00
N LYS A 196 24.67 -2.70 -14.63
CA LYS A 196 24.83 -1.75 -15.73
C LYS A 196 24.89 -2.47 -17.08
N LYS A 197 24.39 -1.82 -18.12
CA LYS A 197 24.75 -2.14 -19.50
C LYS A 197 26.16 -1.59 -19.78
N TYR A 198 27.07 -2.46 -20.23
CA TYR A 198 28.46 -2.10 -20.55
C TYR A 198 28.64 -1.50 -21.96
N ALA A 199 27.56 -1.08 -22.62
CA ALA A 199 27.60 -0.41 -23.93
C ALA A 199 27.17 1.06 -23.77
N ALA A 200 27.89 1.96 -24.43
CA ALA A 200 27.59 3.39 -24.37
C ALA A 200 26.24 3.69 -25.07
N PRO A 201 25.41 4.59 -24.49
CA PRO A 201 25.62 5.23 -23.20
C PRO A 201 25.23 4.28 -22.05
N ALA A 202 26.06 4.22 -21.00
CA ALA A 202 25.80 3.34 -19.87
C ALA A 202 24.46 3.66 -19.22
N ALA A 203 23.70 2.62 -18.90
CA ALA A 203 22.41 2.71 -18.22
C ALA A 203 22.27 1.56 -17.23
N THR A 204 21.55 1.79 -16.14
CA THR A 204 21.19 0.75 -15.19
C THR A 204 20.10 -0.12 -15.82
N VAL A 205 20.33 -1.42 -15.90
CA VAL A 205 19.35 -2.39 -16.43
C VAL A 205 18.52 -3.03 -15.33
N GLY A 206 18.97 -2.94 -14.07
CA GLY A 206 18.22 -3.44 -12.93
C GLY A 206 19.02 -3.45 -11.62
N TRP A 207 18.42 -4.06 -10.61
CA TRP A 207 18.94 -4.24 -9.26
C TRP A 207 18.82 -5.70 -8.83
N GLU A 208 19.86 -6.20 -8.19
CA GLU A 208 19.97 -7.56 -7.69
C GLU A 208 20.13 -7.53 -6.17
N PHE A 209 19.19 -8.19 -5.50
CA PHE A 209 19.18 -8.35 -4.04
C PHE A 209 19.18 -9.81 -3.61
N ASN A 210 18.79 -10.71 -4.51
CA ASN A 210 18.82 -12.15 -4.31
C ASN A 210 20.11 -12.73 -4.91
N PHE A 211 21.08 -13.03 -4.04
CA PHE A 211 22.35 -13.66 -4.36
C PHE A 211 22.80 -14.52 -3.18
N ASP A 212 23.69 -15.48 -3.42
CA ASP A 212 24.16 -16.41 -2.39
C ASP A 212 24.72 -15.66 -1.18
N GLY A 213 24.15 -15.96 0.00
CA GLY A 213 24.52 -15.34 1.27
C GLY A 213 23.85 -13.99 1.56
N SER A 214 23.01 -13.43 0.69
CA SER A 214 22.28 -12.19 0.97
C SER A 214 21.29 -12.35 2.15
N LEU A 215 21.33 -11.41 3.10
CA LEU A 215 20.33 -11.28 4.19
C LEU A 215 19.16 -10.36 3.81
N PHE A 216 19.12 -9.84 2.58
CA PHE A 216 18.09 -8.92 2.12
C PHE A 216 17.49 -9.40 0.80
N ASN A 217 16.83 -10.56 0.85
CA ASN A 217 16.30 -11.26 -0.33
C ASN A 217 14.92 -10.72 -0.76
N ILE A 218 14.88 -9.49 -1.25
CA ILE A 218 13.65 -8.85 -1.76
C ILE A 218 13.41 -9.13 -3.26
N GLY A 219 14.25 -9.96 -3.87
CA GLY A 219 14.19 -10.32 -5.29
C GLY A 219 14.96 -9.36 -6.20
N ASN A 220 14.99 -9.65 -7.50
CA ASN A 220 15.65 -8.81 -8.50
C ASN A 220 14.63 -7.94 -9.22
N PHE A 221 15.04 -6.74 -9.62
CA PHE A 221 14.16 -5.73 -10.23
C PHE A 221 14.78 -5.25 -11.54
N GLY A 222 14.08 -5.43 -12.66
CA GLY A 222 14.43 -4.76 -13.91
C GLY A 222 14.19 -3.26 -13.80
N ASN A 223 14.96 -2.47 -14.55
CA ASN A 223 14.77 -1.03 -14.55
C ASN A 223 13.66 -0.59 -15.51
N THR A 224 12.57 -0.09 -14.93
CA THR A 224 11.38 0.38 -15.65
C THR A 224 11.18 1.89 -15.58
N GLY A 225 11.94 2.60 -14.75
CA GLY A 225 11.78 4.04 -14.55
C GLY A 225 10.57 4.46 -13.72
N VAL A 226 10.40 5.78 -13.57
CA VAL A 226 9.22 6.38 -12.93
C VAL A 226 8.73 7.55 -13.77
N ARG A 227 7.55 7.41 -14.38
CA ARG A 227 6.97 8.51 -15.19
C ARG A 227 6.18 9.47 -14.29
N GLY A 228 6.29 10.77 -14.55
CA GLY A 228 5.53 11.80 -13.83
C GLY A 228 5.89 11.96 -12.35
N ARG A 229 7.15 11.63 -11.97
CA ARG A 229 7.66 11.62 -10.58
C ARG A 229 7.34 12.89 -9.79
N LEU A 230 7.46 14.05 -10.41
CA LEU A 230 7.20 15.37 -9.83
C LEU A 230 6.33 16.21 -10.78
N GLY A 231 5.17 15.69 -11.16
CA GLY A 231 4.35 16.35 -12.19
C GLY A 231 4.74 15.93 -13.61
N GLY A 232 3.87 16.27 -14.56
CA GLY A 232 4.04 15.97 -15.98
C GLY A 232 3.77 14.52 -16.35
N ASN A 233 3.92 14.21 -17.63
CA ASN A 233 3.68 12.89 -18.22
C ASN A 233 4.93 12.26 -18.83
N ASP A 234 6.11 12.80 -18.57
CA ASP A 234 7.37 12.32 -19.11
C ASP A 234 8.25 11.62 -18.06
N TRP A 235 9.44 11.17 -18.47
CA TRP A 235 10.42 10.47 -17.64
C TRP A 235 11.45 11.38 -16.96
N PHE A 236 11.33 12.68 -17.10
CA PHE A 236 12.32 13.63 -16.59
C PHE A 236 11.98 14.08 -15.18
N ASP A 237 13.02 14.30 -14.39
CA ASP A 237 12.89 15.03 -13.14
C ASP A 237 12.86 16.53 -13.48
N ARG A 238 12.08 17.34 -12.74
CA ARG A 238 12.05 18.79 -12.96
C ARG A 238 13.43 19.43 -12.78
N TYR A 239 14.33 18.81 -12.01
CA TYR A 239 15.67 19.31 -11.76
C TYR A 239 16.71 18.84 -12.79
N ASP A 240 16.41 17.80 -13.59
CA ASP A 240 17.27 17.30 -14.65
C ASP A 240 16.44 16.85 -15.86
N LEU A 241 16.23 17.78 -16.78
CA LEU A 241 15.55 17.55 -18.06
C LEU A 241 16.48 16.97 -19.13
N SER A 242 17.79 16.89 -18.86
CA SER A 242 18.76 16.39 -19.82
C SER A 242 18.91 14.87 -19.75
N ASN A 243 18.57 14.28 -18.59
CA ASN A 243 18.77 12.87 -18.34
C ASN A 243 17.49 12.22 -17.83
N PRO A 244 16.85 11.35 -18.63
CA PRO A 244 15.59 10.76 -18.22
C PRO A 244 15.82 9.78 -17.06
N ASN A 245 14.95 9.86 -16.06
CA ASN A 245 15.12 9.15 -14.80
C ASN A 245 15.08 7.63 -14.97
N TYR A 246 14.44 7.10 -16.02
CA TYR A 246 14.36 5.65 -16.25
C TYR A 246 15.74 5.00 -16.42
N ARG A 247 16.79 5.80 -16.63
CA ARG A 247 18.17 5.31 -16.74
C ARG A 247 18.82 5.03 -15.39
N PHE A 248 18.33 5.64 -14.31
CA PHE A 248 18.98 5.63 -13.00
C PHE A 248 18.05 5.47 -11.81
N VAL A 249 16.75 5.65 -11.97
CA VAL A 249 15.77 5.59 -10.88
C VAL A 249 14.70 4.60 -11.27
N ASN A 250 14.35 3.73 -10.34
CA ASN A 250 13.22 2.82 -10.43
C ASN A 250 12.45 2.88 -9.13
N GLY A 251 11.17 2.55 -9.20
CA GLY A 251 10.34 2.50 -8.00
C GLY A 251 9.26 1.46 -8.10
N LEU A 252 8.82 1.01 -6.92
CA LEU A 252 7.64 0.17 -6.78
C LEU A 252 6.71 0.77 -5.74
N TRP A 253 5.43 0.79 -6.08
CA TRP A 253 4.39 1.21 -5.16
C TRP A 253 4.23 0.23 -4.01
N THR A 254 4.09 0.78 -2.80
CA THR A 254 3.34 0.10 -1.75
C THR A 254 1.86 0.45 -1.89
N ALA A 255 1.00 -0.30 -1.20
CA ALA A 255 -0.40 0.04 -1.09
C ALA A 255 -0.66 1.05 0.04
N SER A 256 0.25 1.98 0.35
CA SER A 256 0.15 2.88 1.51
C SER A 256 0.32 4.36 1.17
N MET A 257 -0.48 5.20 1.81
CA MET A 257 -0.29 6.66 1.84
C MET A 257 0.67 7.12 2.95
N GLY A 258 1.18 8.34 2.82
CA GLY A 258 1.90 9.04 3.86
C GLY A 258 0.98 9.52 4.99
N ASP A 259 1.59 9.83 6.12
CA ASP A 259 0.95 10.36 7.33
C ASP A 259 0.71 11.87 7.29
N LEU A 260 0.08 12.37 8.35
CA LEU A 260 -0.20 13.80 8.59
C LEU A 260 -0.99 14.47 7.46
N GLN A 261 -1.84 13.68 6.76
CA GLN A 261 -2.57 14.12 5.57
C GLN A 261 -1.64 14.79 4.54
N SER A 262 -0.37 14.36 4.51
CA SER A 262 0.65 15.05 3.71
C SER A 262 0.39 14.94 2.22
N GLY A 263 -0.37 13.93 1.79
CA GLY A 263 -0.69 13.63 0.39
C GLY A 263 0.31 12.74 -0.32
N TYR A 264 1.44 12.44 0.31
CA TYR A 264 2.41 11.52 -0.26
C TYR A 264 1.82 10.11 -0.36
N ALA A 265 2.29 9.36 -1.34
CA ALA A 265 2.21 7.91 -1.36
C ALA A 265 3.57 7.33 -1.01
N ILE A 266 3.61 6.14 -0.43
CA ILE A 266 4.85 5.49 -0.01
C ILE A 266 5.31 4.54 -1.12
N ALA A 267 6.61 4.56 -1.42
CA ALA A 267 7.21 3.68 -2.42
C ALA A 267 8.56 3.13 -1.97
N LEU A 268 8.94 2.01 -2.57
CA LEU A 268 10.34 1.57 -2.64
C LEU A 268 10.99 2.32 -3.80
N GLU A 269 12.09 3.02 -3.55
CA GLU A 269 12.93 3.63 -4.58
C GLU A 269 14.28 2.93 -4.64
N MET A 270 14.75 2.70 -5.85
CA MET A 270 16.10 2.24 -6.16
C MET A 270 16.72 3.23 -7.12
N SER A 271 17.91 3.75 -6.80
CA SER A 271 18.58 4.73 -7.64
C SER A 271 20.06 4.42 -7.86
N SER A 272 20.61 4.93 -8.96
CA SER A 272 22.03 4.86 -9.31
C SER A 272 22.60 6.23 -9.71
N TYR A 273 21.87 7.30 -9.39
CA TYR A 273 22.14 8.65 -9.89
C TYR A 273 23.37 9.31 -9.22
N ASN A 274 23.62 9.03 -7.93
CA ASN A 274 24.61 9.77 -7.12
C ASN A 274 25.54 8.91 -6.25
N THR A 275 25.61 7.60 -6.48
CA THR A 275 26.47 6.73 -5.67
C THR A 275 27.23 5.72 -6.54
N THR A 276 28.46 5.43 -6.13
CA THR A 276 29.31 4.42 -6.79
C THR A 276 28.62 3.06 -6.89
N ASN A 277 27.79 2.74 -5.89
CA ASN A 277 27.17 1.41 -5.74
C ASN A 277 25.65 1.39 -5.93
N GLY A 278 24.99 2.51 -6.25
CA GLY A 278 23.53 2.62 -6.19
C GLY A 278 23.02 2.81 -4.74
N ALA A 279 21.74 3.14 -4.60
CA ALA A 279 21.09 3.39 -3.32
C ALA A 279 19.64 2.90 -3.34
N VAL A 280 19.09 2.67 -2.15
CA VAL A 280 17.71 2.20 -1.94
C VAL A 280 17.07 2.96 -0.79
N SER A 281 15.82 3.33 -0.97
CA SER A 281 14.94 3.83 0.10
C SER A 281 13.69 2.96 0.12
N THR A 282 13.35 2.40 1.29
CA THR A 282 12.34 1.33 1.38
C THR A 282 10.93 1.84 1.70
N ALA A 283 10.79 3.14 2.03
CA ALA A 283 9.51 3.82 2.22
C ALA A 283 9.67 5.34 2.02
N ILE A 284 9.95 5.78 0.80
CA ILE A 284 10.07 7.19 0.44
C ILE A 284 8.73 7.76 -0.04
N GLY A 285 8.52 9.05 0.21
CA GLY A 285 7.36 9.78 -0.29
C GLY A 285 7.46 10.07 -1.80
N TYR A 286 6.45 9.69 -2.55
CA TYR A 286 6.24 10.03 -3.95
C TYR A 286 4.91 10.74 -4.16
N TYR A 287 4.81 11.52 -5.24
CA TYR A 287 3.52 12.07 -5.65
C TYR A 287 2.66 10.92 -6.14
N PRO A 288 1.40 10.75 -5.66
CA PRO A 288 0.59 9.60 -6.02
C PRO A 288 0.52 9.39 -7.54
N GLN A 289 0.41 10.46 -8.35
CA GLN A 289 0.31 10.31 -9.80
C GLN A 289 1.49 9.58 -10.48
N ALA A 290 2.62 9.35 -9.81
CA ALA A 290 3.79 8.76 -10.44
C ALA A 290 3.49 7.33 -10.94
N ALA A 291 3.75 7.09 -12.23
CA ALA A 291 3.61 5.75 -12.81
C ALA A 291 4.81 4.89 -12.43
N MET A 292 4.57 3.94 -11.53
CA MET A 292 5.52 2.95 -11.05
C MET A 292 4.88 1.57 -11.06
N GLY A 293 5.69 0.53 -11.13
CA GLY A 293 5.22 -0.83 -11.02
C GLY A 293 4.76 -1.17 -9.59
N VAL A 294 4.13 -2.32 -9.44
CA VAL A 294 3.91 -2.97 -8.15
C VAL A 294 4.59 -4.34 -8.15
N ARG A 295 4.85 -4.88 -6.97
CA ARG A 295 5.20 -6.30 -6.82
C ARG A 295 4.17 -6.97 -5.94
N CYS A 296 3.61 -8.08 -6.41
CA CYS A 296 2.73 -8.89 -5.61
C CYS A 296 3.52 -9.73 -4.60
N ALA A 297 3.05 -9.76 -3.36
CA ALA A 297 3.50 -10.66 -2.32
C ALA A 297 2.34 -11.54 -1.86
N LYS A 298 2.64 -12.76 -1.42
CA LYS A 298 1.62 -13.69 -0.94
C LYS A 298 0.95 -13.09 0.29
N ASP A 299 -0.37 -13.02 0.27
CA ASP A 299 -1.16 -12.48 1.38
C ASP A 299 -1.29 -13.56 2.45
N LEU A 300 -0.31 -13.59 3.34
CA LEU A 300 -0.31 -14.47 4.50
C LEU A 300 -0.83 -13.66 5.70
N PRO A 301 -1.57 -14.30 6.64
CA PRO A 301 -1.96 -13.66 7.89
C PRO A 301 -0.75 -13.00 8.54
N ARG A 302 -0.77 -11.67 8.57
CA ARG A 302 0.33 -10.89 9.12
C ARG A 302 0.26 -10.98 10.62
N TYR A 303 1.31 -11.54 11.23
CA TYR A 303 1.58 -11.56 12.67
C TYR A 303 0.31 -11.46 13.53
N ILE A 304 -0.31 -12.61 13.80
CA ILE A 304 -0.95 -12.76 15.10
C ILE A 304 0.16 -12.45 16.09
N ILE A 305 0.07 -11.34 16.81
CA ILE A 305 0.88 -11.17 18.01
C ILE A 305 0.46 -12.34 18.88
N SER A 306 1.24 -13.42 18.86
CA SER A 306 1.32 -14.31 20.01
C SER A 306 1.60 -13.36 21.17
N SER A 307 0.66 -13.27 22.10
CA SER A 307 0.55 -12.34 23.23
C SER A 307 1.74 -12.36 24.21
N ASN A 308 2.89 -12.87 23.80
CA ASN A 308 4.02 -13.19 24.65
C ASN A 308 5.31 -12.50 24.13
N ALA A 309 5.26 -11.21 23.79
CA ALA A 309 6.48 -10.40 23.60
C ALA A 309 6.19 -8.89 23.50
N MET A 310 5.59 -8.29 24.53
CA MET A 310 5.87 -6.87 24.85
C MET A 310 5.96 -6.73 26.38
N PRO A 311 7.07 -6.21 26.93
CA PRO A 311 7.11 -5.82 28.33
C PRO A 311 6.09 -4.70 28.54
N GLU A 312 5.10 -4.97 29.39
CA GLU A 312 4.23 -3.98 30.00
C GLU A 312 5.09 -2.95 30.74
N ASN A 313 5.09 -1.70 30.28
CA ASN A 313 4.96 -0.52 31.14
C ASN A 313 4.88 0.75 30.28
N GLY A 314 3.71 1.37 30.27
CA GLY A 314 3.48 2.64 29.59
C GLY A 314 2.01 2.81 29.25
N ASP A 315 1.25 3.22 30.25
CA ASP A 315 -0.14 3.67 30.15
C ASP A 315 -0.32 4.69 29.01
N VAL A 316 -1.06 4.29 27.98
CA VAL A 316 -1.72 5.20 27.05
C VAL A 316 -3.10 4.62 26.75
N THR A 317 -4.09 5.13 27.46
CA THR A 317 -5.50 4.95 27.17
C THR A 317 -5.91 5.85 26.01
N LEU A 318 -6.62 5.25 25.02
CA LEU A 318 -7.80 5.73 24.28
C LEU A 318 -7.78 5.21 22.83
N GLY A 319 -8.58 4.18 22.61
CA GLY A 319 -8.89 3.63 21.29
C GLY A 319 -9.67 2.33 21.49
N ILE A 320 -10.99 2.41 21.39
CA ILE A 320 -11.89 1.25 21.44
C ILE A 320 -11.50 0.31 20.30
N ASN A 321 -10.72 -0.71 20.64
CA ASN A 321 -10.30 -1.76 19.73
C ASN A 321 -11.41 -2.80 19.71
N VAL A 322 -12.47 -2.57 18.94
CA VAL A 322 -13.42 -3.64 18.61
C VAL A 322 -12.74 -4.53 17.58
N SER A 323 -11.88 -5.42 18.06
CA SER A 323 -11.53 -6.63 17.33
C SER A 323 -12.79 -7.48 17.23
N GLN A 324 -13.55 -7.34 16.15
CA GLN A 324 -14.35 -8.46 15.66
C GLN A 324 -13.37 -9.49 15.11
N VAL A 325 -12.80 -10.29 16.01
CA VAL A 325 -12.37 -11.64 15.65
C VAL A 325 -13.60 -12.28 15.03
N LYS A 326 -13.52 -12.58 13.73
CA LYS A 326 -14.57 -13.30 13.02
C LYS A 326 -14.61 -14.70 13.62
N SER A 327 -15.34 -14.84 14.72
CA SER A 327 -15.34 -16.10 15.46
C SER A 327 -16.12 -17.14 14.67
N ASP A 328 -15.59 -18.35 14.65
CA ASP A 328 -16.23 -19.55 14.09
C ASP A 328 -17.52 -19.94 14.82
N ILE A 329 -17.97 -19.13 15.78
CA ILE A 329 -19.19 -19.34 16.55
C ILE A 329 -20.38 -18.74 15.77
N LEU A 330 -21.25 -19.63 15.32
CA LEU A 330 -22.47 -19.33 14.56
C LEU A 330 -23.69 -19.52 15.45
N LEU A 331 -24.64 -18.60 15.29
CA LEU A 331 -25.97 -18.64 15.93
C LEU A 331 -27.03 -18.84 14.86
N PHE A 332 -27.84 -19.87 15.01
CA PHE A 332 -28.88 -20.20 14.03
C PHE A 332 -30.12 -20.80 14.69
N PRO A 333 -31.33 -20.52 14.15
CA PRO A 333 -31.60 -19.55 13.10
C PRO A 333 -31.45 -18.10 13.58
N ASN A 334 -30.98 -17.21 12.71
CA ASN A 334 -30.96 -15.77 12.93
C ASN A 334 -31.26 -15.06 11.60
N PRO A 335 -32.42 -14.41 11.41
CA PRO A 335 -33.46 -14.13 12.41
C PRO A 335 -34.18 -15.37 12.95
N THR A 336 -34.69 -15.30 14.19
CA THR A 336 -35.45 -16.36 14.86
C THR A 336 -36.87 -15.92 15.20
N SER A 337 -37.79 -16.86 15.38
CA SER A 337 -39.10 -16.66 16.01
C SER A 337 -39.24 -17.38 17.35
N GLY A 338 -38.22 -18.14 17.77
CA GLY A 338 -38.27 -19.03 18.94
C GLY A 338 -36.88 -19.29 19.50
N GLU A 339 -36.37 -20.52 19.40
CA GLU A 339 -35.06 -20.90 19.95
C GLU A 339 -33.91 -20.56 18.99
N VAL A 340 -32.72 -20.32 19.56
CA VAL A 340 -31.46 -20.10 18.84
C VAL A 340 -30.41 -21.09 19.36
N PHE A 341 -29.69 -21.72 18.44
CA PHE A 341 -28.65 -22.71 18.73
C PHE A 341 -27.26 -22.17 18.42
N VAL A 342 -26.27 -22.68 19.14
CA VAL A 342 -24.84 -22.36 18.95
C VAL A 342 -24.12 -23.56 18.36
N ASN A 343 -23.29 -23.36 17.34
CA ASN A 343 -22.54 -24.46 16.69
C ASN A 343 -21.37 -25.03 17.52
N LYS A 344 -21.06 -24.46 18.69
CA LYS A 344 -20.02 -24.93 19.63
C LYS A 344 -20.62 -25.11 21.03
N LYS A 345 -19.96 -25.92 21.87
CA LYS A 345 -20.35 -26.10 23.28
C LYS A 345 -20.15 -24.80 24.07
N VAL A 346 -21.19 -24.40 24.80
CA VAL A 346 -21.26 -23.14 25.53
C VAL A 346 -21.15 -23.41 27.02
N LYS A 347 -20.21 -22.72 27.67
CA LYS A 347 -20.06 -22.70 29.12
C LYS A 347 -21.13 -21.80 29.75
N SER A 348 -21.32 -20.60 29.20
CA SER A 348 -22.36 -19.67 29.64
C SER A 348 -22.77 -18.67 28.56
N PHE A 349 -23.96 -18.09 28.70
CA PHE A 349 -24.42 -16.99 27.86
C PHE A 349 -25.13 -15.91 28.67
N LYS A 350 -25.00 -14.67 28.20
CA LYS A 350 -25.71 -13.49 28.71
C LYS A 350 -26.41 -12.79 27.55
N LEU A 351 -27.69 -12.48 27.73
CA LEU A 351 -28.52 -11.83 26.72
C LEU A 351 -28.91 -10.42 27.18
N PHE A 352 -28.79 -9.44 26.29
CA PHE A 352 -29.09 -8.04 26.54
C PHE A 352 -30.02 -7.46 25.47
N ASP A 353 -30.83 -6.48 25.85
CA ASP A 353 -31.47 -5.58 24.89
C ASP A 353 -30.54 -4.45 24.44
N LEU A 354 -30.98 -3.63 23.48
CA LEU A 354 -30.21 -2.48 22.96
C LEU A 354 -29.97 -1.37 24.00
N SER A 355 -30.71 -1.36 25.12
CA SER A 355 -30.46 -0.43 26.23
C SER A 355 -29.35 -0.90 27.17
N GLY A 356 -28.83 -2.11 26.95
CA GLY A 356 -27.81 -2.73 27.80
C GLY A 356 -28.40 -3.44 29.03
N LYS A 357 -29.73 -3.56 29.13
CA LYS A 357 -30.38 -4.30 30.22
C LYS A 357 -30.24 -5.80 29.99
N MET A 358 -29.74 -6.50 31.00
CA MET A 358 -29.58 -7.96 30.97
C MET A 358 -30.94 -8.65 31.12
N LEU A 359 -31.28 -9.52 30.18
CA LEU A 359 -32.56 -10.24 30.11
C LEU A 359 -32.42 -11.70 30.55
N GLN A 360 -31.29 -12.35 30.23
CA GLN A 360 -31.03 -13.74 30.61
C GLN A 360 -29.55 -13.94 30.93
N ASN A 361 -29.27 -14.85 31.87
CA ASN A 361 -27.94 -15.35 32.19
C ASN A 361 -28.06 -16.83 32.55
N GLN A 362 -27.50 -17.72 31.73
CA GLN A 362 -27.59 -19.17 31.95
C GLN A 362 -26.28 -19.86 31.63
N GLU A 363 -26.01 -20.95 32.33
CA GLU A 363 -24.82 -21.79 32.15
C GLU A 363 -25.17 -23.12 31.48
N ARG A 364 -24.23 -23.67 30.71
CA ARG A 364 -24.27 -25.01 30.10
C ARG A 364 -25.53 -25.34 29.30
N LYS A 365 -26.07 -24.36 28.58
CA LYS A 365 -27.20 -24.56 27.66
C LYS A 365 -26.81 -24.19 26.23
N GLN A 366 -27.11 -25.10 25.30
CA GLN A 366 -26.86 -24.91 23.88
C GLN A 366 -28.03 -24.28 23.10
N ALA A 367 -29.22 -24.25 23.71
CA ALA A 367 -30.42 -23.62 23.17
C ALA A 367 -30.79 -22.39 23.99
N ILE A 368 -30.95 -21.26 23.31
CA ILE A 368 -31.36 -19.97 23.88
C ILE A 368 -32.81 -19.74 23.50
N ASN A 369 -33.71 -19.69 24.47
CA ASN A 369 -35.13 -19.47 24.23
C ASN A 369 -35.43 -17.97 24.11
N MET A 370 -35.77 -17.53 22.90
CA MET A 370 -36.18 -16.15 22.60
C MET A 370 -37.71 -16.01 22.44
N ALA A 371 -38.49 -17.09 22.58
CA ALA A 371 -39.95 -17.05 22.45
C ALA A 371 -40.66 -16.07 23.40
N PRO A 372 -40.26 -15.90 24.68
CA PRO A 372 -40.94 -14.96 25.58
C PRO A 372 -40.54 -13.50 25.37
N LEU A 373 -39.62 -13.21 24.44
CA LEU A 373 -39.12 -11.86 24.19
C LEU A 373 -39.88 -11.19 23.03
N PRO A 374 -40.15 -9.88 23.10
CA PRO A 374 -40.74 -9.12 22.00
C PRO A 374 -39.93 -9.21 20.69
N ALA A 375 -40.57 -8.89 19.57
CA ALA A 375 -39.85 -8.71 18.31
C ALA A 375 -38.87 -7.54 18.43
N GLY A 376 -37.63 -7.73 17.98
CA GLY A 376 -36.57 -6.74 18.18
C GLY A 376 -35.16 -7.30 18.01
N GLU A 377 -34.17 -6.43 18.24
CA GLU A 377 -32.76 -6.77 18.17
C GLU A 377 -32.17 -6.97 19.56
N TYR A 378 -31.31 -7.99 19.69
CA TYR A 378 -30.70 -8.37 20.95
C TYR A 378 -29.20 -8.62 20.76
N ILE A 379 -28.43 -8.44 21.83
CA ILE A 379 -27.00 -8.76 21.88
C ILE A 379 -26.81 -9.95 22.81
N ILE A 380 -26.17 -11.00 22.32
CA ILE A 380 -25.77 -12.14 23.14
C ILE A 380 -24.25 -12.17 23.29
N ILE A 381 -23.81 -12.35 24.54
CA ILE A 381 -22.41 -12.60 24.89
C ILE A 381 -22.30 -14.05 25.32
N LEU A 382 -21.49 -14.83 24.61
CA LEU A 382 -21.29 -16.26 24.79
C LEU A 382 -19.88 -16.53 25.29
N THR A 383 -19.71 -17.46 26.21
CA THR A 383 -18.41 -18.00 26.60
C THR A 383 -18.39 -19.50 26.32
N THR A 384 -17.43 -19.98 25.52
CA THR A 384 -17.26 -21.41 25.21
C THR A 384 -16.53 -22.14 26.33
N ASP A 385 -16.58 -23.47 26.32
CA ASP A 385 -15.80 -24.29 27.25
C ASP A 385 -14.27 -24.11 27.07
N GLU A 386 -13.84 -23.67 25.89
CA GLU A 386 -12.44 -23.36 25.53
C GLU A 386 -11.98 -21.98 26.06
N GLY A 387 -12.88 -21.22 26.70
CA GLY A 387 -12.58 -19.90 27.26
C GLY A 387 -12.75 -18.73 26.29
N GLU A 388 -13.12 -19.00 25.02
CA GLU A 388 -13.41 -17.95 24.04
C GLU A 388 -14.71 -17.22 24.41
N THR A 389 -14.66 -15.89 24.50
CA THR A 389 -15.87 -15.07 24.71
C THR A 389 -16.18 -14.24 23.47
N VAL A 390 -17.42 -14.32 22.98
CA VAL A 390 -17.84 -13.65 21.74
C VAL A 390 -19.17 -12.92 21.91
N SER A 391 -19.31 -11.79 21.22
CA SER A 391 -20.56 -11.03 21.15
C SER A 391 -21.17 -11.13 19.76
N LYS A 392 -22.47 -11.44 19.69
CA LYS A 392 -23.21 -11.58 18.42
C LYS A 392 -24.59 -10.91 18.53
N LYS A 393 -25.08 -10.39 17.41
CA LYS A 393 -26.43 -9.80 17.28
C LYS A 393 -27.44 -10.87 16.88
N ILE A 394 -28.60 -10.90 17.54
CA ILE A 394 -29.75 -11.76 17.22
C ILE A 394 -30.95 -10.88 16.86
N ILE A 395 -31.70 -11.27 15.83
CA ILE A 395 -32.93 -10.61 15.41
C ILE A 395 -34.11 -11.54 15.70
N LYS A 396 -35.04 -11.09 16.55
CA LYS A 396 -36.32 -11.78 16.84
C LYS A 396 -37.42 -11.18 15.96
N LYS A 397 -38.05 -12.02 15.14
CA LYS A 397 -39.26 -11.67 14.39
C LYS A 397 -40.51 -11.73 15.26
#